data_AF-A0A7J4QD05-F1
#
_entry.id   AF-A0A7J4QD05-F1
#
_cell.length_a   1.000
_cell.length_b   1.000
_cell.length_c   1.000
_cell.angle_alpha   90.00
_cell.angle_beta   90.00
_cell.angle_gamma   90.00
#
_symmetry.space_group_name_H-M   'P 1'
#
loop_
_entity.id
_entity.type
_entity.pdbx_description
1 polymer ?
#
loop_
_entity_poly.entity_id
_entity_poly.type
_entity_poly.pdbx_seq_one_letter_code
_entity_poly.pdbx_strand_id
1 'polypeptide(L)'
;MEHIKKAVPGLVEKYNAKGTETYEKMVPIILKKGVESVNLSMFSDEMKVNVLNAVGEELIKKGKIEDAIKTFVQTGNKQKLVEIGDDFASKGMYSDAIDCYHMAENKDRLRRTGETCLRDGQMIDAIRAYKLLNDKDMLLKVGEECIKREKYDSAIEVFQLLANRMKLIEVGDRCVKTERVEALPFAEKAYAAADEKEKLNKLGDLYLKKESLSDAYRVYNTAGNEMMMVFLKENFGVN
;
A
#
# COMPACT_ATOMS: atom_id res chain seq x y z
N MET A 1 -42.65 39.52 31.74
CA MET A 1 -42.26 38.40 30.86
C MET A 1 -41.73 38.83 29.49
N GLU A 2 -41.98 40.05 29.00
CA GLU A 2 -41.47 40.54 27.70
C GLU A 2 -39.95 40.82 27.66
N HIS A 3 -39.34 41.23 28.77
CA HIS A 3 -37.89 41.49 28.81
C HIS A 3 -37.03 40.23 28.67
N ILE A 4 -37.56 39.06 29.05
CA ILE A 4 -36.87 37.77 28.89
C ILE A 4 -36.88 37.36 27.41
N LYS A 5 -37.99 37.58 26.69
CA LYS A 5 -38.10 37.22 25.26
C LYS A 5 -37.21 38.07 24.33
N LYS A 6 -36.86 39.30 24.71
CA LYS A 6 -35.94 40.17 23.95
C LYS A 6 -34.45 39.88 24.20
N ALA A 7 -34.10 39.25 25.33
CA ALA A 7 -32.70 38.98 25.69
C ALA A 7 -32.19 37.61 25.19
N VAL A 8 -33.10 36.68 24.89
CA VAL A 8 -32.76 35.30 24.48
C VAL A 8 -32.01 35.24 23.13
N PRO A 9 -32.40 35.98 22.07
CA PRO A 9 -31.68 35.91 20.79
C PRO A 9 -30.21 36.36 20.91
N GLY A 10 -29.95 37.46 21.64
CA GLY A 10 -28.59 37.97 21.86
C GLY A 10 -27.73 37.12 22.80
N LEU A 11 -28.34 36.31 23.67
CA LEU A 11 -27.63 35.32 24.49
C LEU A 11 -27.26 34.07 23.69
N VAL A 12 -28.13 33.63 22.78
CA VAL A 12 -27.86 32.52 21.86
C VAL A 12 -26.75 32.89 20.87
N GLU A 13 -26.74 34.12 20.35
CA GLU A 13 -25.63 34.63 19.51
C GLU A 13 -24.32 34.78 20.30
N LYS A 14 -24.34 35.26 21.56
CA LYS A 14 -23.14 35.31 22.42
C LYS A 14 -22.62 33.94 22.84
N TYR A 15 -23.49 32.93 22.98
CA TYR A 15 -23.07 31.56 23.29
C TYR A 15 -22.52 30.84 22.05
N ASN A 16 -23.09 31.10 20.87
CA ASN A 16 -22.58 30.56 19.60
C ASN A 16 -21.25 31.21 19.20
N ALA A 17 -21.04 32.50 19.48
CA ALA A 17 -19.75 33.17 19.30
C ALA A 17 -18.67 32.71 20.31
N LYS A 18 -19.07 32.08 21.44
CA LYS A 18 -18.18 31.46 22.44
C LYS A 18 -17.91 29.97 22.20
N GLY A 19 -18.47 29.39 21.14
CA GLY A 19 -18.23 27.99 20.77
C GLY A 19 -16.73 27.70 20.61
N THR A 20 -15.99 28.68 20.08
CA THR A 20 -14.54 28.66 19.88
C THR A 20 -13.71 28.44 21.14
N GLU A 21 -13.98 29.21 22.19
CA GLU A 21 -13.24 29.10 23.46
C GLU A 21 -13.53 27.81 24.25
N THR A 22 -14.62 27.11 23.91
CA THR A 22 -15.09 25.96 24.71
C THR A 22 -14.34 24.69 24.34
N TYR A 23 -14.10 24.44 23.05
CA TYR A 23 -13.35 23.26 22.63
C TYR A 23 -11.85 23.36 22.93
N GLU A 24 -11.25 24.55 22.86
CA GLU A 24 -9.84 24.77 23.22
C GLU A 24 -9.53 24.34 24.66
N LYS A 25 -10.49 24.52 25.58
CA LYS A 25 -10.35 24.10 26.99
C LYS A 25 -10.53 22.59 27.17
N MET A 26 -11.24 21.92 26.26
CA MET A 26 -11.48 20.48 26.30
C MET A 26 -10.31 19.68 25.71
N VAL A 27 -9.63 20.21 24.70
CA VAL A 27 -8.52 19.53 24.00
C VAL A 27 -7.45 19.00 24.96
N PRO A 28 -6.91 19.78 25.93
CA PRO A 28 -5.92 19.29 26.87
C PRO A 28 -6.41 18.12 27.75
N ILE A 29 -7.69 18.15 28.14
CA ILE A 29 -8.31 17.13 28.99
C ILE A 29 -8.47 15.83 28.20
N ILE A 30 -8.94 15.93 26.95
CA ILE A 30 -9.11 14.79 26.05
C ILE A 30 -7.74 14.17 25.72
N LEU A 31 -6.73 14.99 25.42
CA LEU A 31 -5.37 14.51 25.17
C LEU A 31 -4.76 13.78 26.36
N LYS A 32 -5.03 14.25 27.58
CA LYS A 32 -4.52 13.61 28.81
C LYS A 32 -5.19 12.26 29.07
N LYS A 33 -6.48 12.13 28.77
CA LYS A 33 -7.24 10.90 28.98
C LYS A 33 -7.15 9.92 27.81
N GLY A 34 -6.87 10.41 26.60
CA GLY A 34 -6.97 9.66 25.34
C GLY A 34 -8.35 9.81 24.69
N VAL A 35 -8.37 9.95 23.36
CA VAL A 35 -9.62 10.15 22.59
C VAL A 35 -10.62 9.02 22.82
N GLU A 36 -10.15 7.78 22.90
CA GLU A 36 -10.98 6.59 23.05
C GLU A 36 -11.62 6.44 24.44
N SER A 37 -11.09 7.12 25.46
CA SER A 37 -11.58 6.99 26.84
C SER A 37 -12.61 8.04 27.24
N VAL A 38 -12.89 9.01 26.37
CA VAL A 38 -13.82 10.12 26.64
C VAL A 38 -15.14 9.86 25.96
N ASN A 39 -16.21 9.75 26.75
CA ASN A 39 -17.57 9.69 26.22
C ASN A 39 -18.01 11.09 25.76
N LEU A 40 -18.16 11.28 24.44
CA LEU A 40 -18.64 12.52 23.84
C LEU A 40 -20.13 12.46 23.45
N SER A 41 -20.88 11.43 23.86
CA SER A 41 -22.29 11.21 23.46
C SER A 41 -23.23 12.36 23.82
N MET A 42 -22.86 13.20 24.80
CA MET A 42 -23.62 14.38 25.22
C MET A 42 -23.52 15.57 24.25
N PHE A 43 -22.59 15.54 23.30
CA PHE A 43 -22.41 16.61 22.32
C PHE A 43 -23.19 16.32 21.03
N SER A 44 -23.57 17.38 20.31
CA SER A 44 -24.04 17.24 18.93
C SER A 44 -22.94 16.68 18.04
N ASP A 45 -23.30 16.02 16.95
CA ASP A 45 -22.30 15.40 16.07
C ASP A 45 -21.35 16.43 15.45
N GLU A 46 -21.87 17.62 15.11
CA GLU A 46 -21.06 18.76 14.67
C GLU A 46 -20.03 19.17 15.74
N MET A 47 -20.43 19.25 17.00
CA MET A 47 -19.53 19.61 18.10
C MET A 47 -18.49 18.52 18.36
N LYS A 48 -18.87 17.23 18.26
CA LYS A 48 -17.92 16.11 18.37
C LYS A 48 -16.84 16.22 17.29
N VAL A 49 -17.26 16.45 16.04
CA VAL A 49 -16.33 16.59 14.90
C VAL A 49 -15.37 17.76 15.14
N ASN A 50 -15.87 18.92 15.57
CA ASN A 50 -15.03 20.10 15.82
C ASN A 50 -14.02 19.86 16.96
N VAL A 51 -14.46 19.28 18.08
CA VAL A 51 -13.58 18.95 19.21
C VAL A 51 -12.50 17.95 18.80
N LEU A 52 -12.89 16.87 18.10
CA LEU A 52 -11.94 15.84 17.66
C LEU A 52 -10.96 16.37 16.62
N ASN A 53 -11.41 17.22 15.69
CA ASN A 53 -10.50 17.89 14.75
C ASN A 53 -9.47 18.75 15.46
N ALA A 54 -9.89 19.53 16.48
CA ALA A 54 -8.97 20.33 17.29
C ALA A 54 -7.98 19.46 18.08
N VAL A 55 -8.43 18.30 18.59
CA VAL A 55 -7.53 17.31 19.21
C VAL A 55 -6.53 16.76 18.19
N GLY A 56 -6.97 16.42 16.98
CA GLY A 56 -6.11 15.96 15.90
C GLY A 56 -5.02 16.97 15.53
N GLU A 57 -5.37 18.26 15.42
CA GLU A 57 -4.40 19.33 15.15
C GLU A 57 -3.37 19.47 16.28
N GLU A 58 -3.80 19.37 17.53
CA GLU A 58 -2.90 19.44 18.68
C GLU A 58 -2.00 18.19 18.79
N LEU A 59 -2.47 17.02 18.36
CA LEU A 59 -1.65 15.81 18.23
C LEU A 59 -0.54 15.98 17.19
N ILE A 60 -0.83 16.62 16.05
CA ILE A 60 0.20 16.96 15.04
C ILE A 60 1.28 17.83 15.65
N LYS A 61 0.91 18.92 16.35
CA LYS A 61 1.88 19.84 16.99
C LYS A 61 2.79 19.14 18.01
N LYS A 62 2.30 18.05 18.62
CA LYS A 62 3.03 17.22 19.59
C LYS A 62 3.82 16.08 18.94
N GLY A 63 3.83 15.99 17.61
CA GLY A 63 4.51 14.93 16.86
C GLY A 63 3.82 13.56 16.92
N LYS A 64 2.57 13.49 17.41
CA LYS A 64 1.79 12.23 17.52
C LYS A 64 0.96 12.01 16.25
N ILE A 65 1.63 11.80 15.12
CA ILE A 65 1.00 11.78 13.80
C ILE A 65 0.02 10.61 13.64
N GLU A 66 0.37 9.41 14.11
CA GLU A 66 -0.52 8.23 14.01
C GLU A 66 -1.85 8.43 14.73
N ASP A 67 -1.81 8.98 15.95
CA ASP A 67 -3.01 9.30 16.73
C ASP A 67 -3.84 10.39 16.04
N ALA A 68 -3.18 11.37 15.42
CA ALA A 68 -3.84 12.41 14.65
C ALA A 68 -4.58 11.82 13.43
N ILE A 69 -3.93 10.93 12.66
CA ILE A 69 -4.55 10.25 11.51
C ILE A 69 -5.78 9.47 11.96
N LYS A 70 -5.69 8.67 13.03
CA LYS A 70 -6.83 7.93 13.58
C LYS A 70 -7.98 8.88 13.92
N THR A 71 -7.67 10.00 14.55
CA THR A 71 -8.67 11.02 14.92
C THR A 71 -9.33 11.63 13.69
N PHE A 72 -8.58 11.95 12.64
CA PHE A 72 -9.13 12.53 11.40
C PHE A 72 -9.92 11.52 10.55
N VAL A 73 -9.54 10.24 10.58
CA VAL A 73 -10.34 9.16 9.98
C VAL A 73 -11.68 9.05 10.70
N GLN A 74 -11.70 9.10 12.04
CA GLN A 74 -12.94 9.05 12.84
C GLN A 74 -13.86 10.23 12.55
N THR A 75 -13.32 11.43 12.30
CA THR A 75 -14.12 12.62 11.98
C THR A 75 -14.45 12.76 10.49
N GLY A 76 -13.90 11.89 9.63
CA GLY A 76 -14.03 12.02 8.18
C GLY A 76 -13.36 13.27 7.61
N ASN A 77 -12.36 13.82 8.30
CA ASN A 77 -11.66 15.04 7.88
C ASN A 77 -10.64 14.75 6.77
N LYS A 78 -11.16 14.56 5.56
CA LYS A 78 -10.37 14.24 4.35
C LYS A 78 -9.32 15.32 4.04
N GLN A 79 -9.63 16.59 4.28
CA GLN A 79 -8.71 17.69 3.99
C GLN A 79 -7.43 17.59 4.86
N LYS A 80 -7.58 17.33 6.16
CA LYS A 80 -6.41 17.16 7.05
C LYS A 80 -5.60 15.92 6.73
N LEU A 81 -6.25 14.81 6.35
CA LEU A 81 -5.55 13.61 5.88
C LEU A 81 -4.72 13.89 4.61
N VAL A 82 -5.25 14.68 3.67
CA VAL A 82 -4.49 15.11 2.49
C VAL A 82 -3.30 15.99 2.87
N GLU A 83 -3.46 16.93 3.80
CA GLU A 83 -2.36 17.79 4.29
C GLU A 83 -1.23 16.96 4.93
N ILE A 84 -1.57 15.97 5.75
CA ILE A 84 -0.59 15.04 6.34
C ILE A 84 0.08 14.20 5.24
N GLY A 85 -0.70 13.71 4.27
CA GLY A 85 -0.17 12.98 3.12
C GLY A 85 0.81 13.81 2.29
N ASP A 86 0.51 15.09 2.06
CA ASP A 86 1.38 16.02 1.34
C ASP A 86 2.70 16.24 2.12
N ASP A 87 2.65 16.34 3.46
CA ASP A 87 3.85 16.43 4.31
C ASP A 87 4.71 15.16 4.22
N PHE A 88 4.12 13.97 4.30
CA PHE A 88 4.85 12.71 4.10
C PHE A 88 5.47 12.60 2.71
N ALA A 89 4.72 12.94 1.66
CA ALA A 89 5.22 12.91 0.29
C ALA A 89 6.40 13.88 0.11
N SER A 90 6.36 15.07 0.72
CA SER A 90 7.46 16.05 0.67
C SER A 90 8.76 15.53 1.31
N LYS A 91 8.65 14.59 2.26
CA LYS A 91 9.77 13.93 2.95
C LYS A 91 10.21 12.63 2.25
N GLY A 92 9.59 12.27 1.13
CA GLY A 92 9.83 11.00 0.43
C GLY A 92 9.24 9.77 1.13
N MET A 93 8.37 9.95 2.14
CA MET A 93 7.70 8.87 2.86
C MET A 93 6.42 8.46 2.12
N TYR A 94 6.59 7.88 0.92
CA TYR A 94 5.47 7.69 0.01
C TYR A 94 4.48 6.60 0.45
N SER A 95 4.93 5.55 1.15
CA SER A 95 4.06 4.53 1.73
C SER A 95 3.02 5.14 2.66
N ASP A 96 3.45 6.03 3.58
CA ASP A 96 2.57 6.71 4.53
C ASP A 96 1.66 7.74 3.83
N ALA A 97 2.20 8.44 2.82
CA ALA A 97 1.42 9.37 2.01
C ALA A 97 0.27 8.64 1.27
N ILE A 98 0.55 7.48 0.67
CA ILE A 98 -0.43 6.63 -0.01
C ILE A 98 -1.57 6.24 0.94
N ASP A 99 -1.25 5.85 2.18
CA ASP A 99 -2.25 5.50 3.18
C ASP A 99 -3.14 6.68 3.55
N CYS A 100 -2.55 7.85 3.79
CA CYS A 100 -3.29 9.09 4.05
C CYS A 100 -4.23 9.45 2.89
N TYR A 101 -3.75 9.39 1.64
CA TYR A 101 -4.59 9.71 0.47
C TYR A 101 -5.68 8.68 0.23
N HIS A 102 -5.41 7.39 0.49
CA HIS A 102 -6.43 6.35 0.39
C HIS A 102 -7.53 6.53 1.44
N MET A 103 -7.17 6.78 2.69
CA MET A 103 -8.12 7.10 3.77
C MET A 103 -8.92 8.38 3.50
N ALA A 104 -8.30 9.36 2.84
CA ALA A 104 -8.97 10.59 2.40
C ALA A 104 -9.83 10.40 1.13
N GLU A 105 -9.81 9.21 0.51
CA GLU A 105 -10.40 8.92 -0.81
C GLU A 105 -9.92 9.87 -1.93
N ASN A 106 -8.73 10.44 -1.79
CA ASN A 106 -8.17 11.40 -2.75
C ASN A 106 -7.42 10.67 -3.87
N LYS A 107 -8.17 10.26 -4.90
CA LYS A 107 -7.64 9.51 -6.06
C LYS A 107 -6.60 10.28 -6.86
N ASP A 108 -6.71 11.60 -6.95
CA ASP A 108 -5.79 12.43 -7.73
C ASP A 108 -4.41 12.50 -7.08
N ARG A 109 -4.36 12.71 -5.75
CA ARG A 109 -3.11 12.69 -4.99
C ARG A 109 -2.48 11.31 -5.00
N LEU A 110 -3.28 10.27 -4.79
CA LEU A 110 -2.82 8.89 -4.84
C LEU A 110 -2.21 8.54 -6.21
N ARG A 111 -2.84 8.98 -7.31
CA ARG A 111 -2.32 8.79 -8.68
C ARG A 111 -0.99 9.51 -8.87
N ARG A 112 -0.91 10.80 -8.51
CA ARG A 112 0.34 11.58 -8.64
C ARG A 112 1.47 10.98 -7.82
N THR A 113 1.19 10.51 -6.62
CA THR A 113 2.19 9.82 -5.79
C THR A 113 2.65 8.53 -6.45
N GLY A 114 1.74 7.71 -6.97
CA GLY A 114 2.10 6.51 -7.74
C GLY A 114 2.96 6.82 -8.98
N GLU A 115 2.68 7.94 -9.67
CA GLU A 115 3.48 8.40 -10.83
C GLU A 115 4.89 8.82 -10.41
N THR A 116 5.02 9.54 -9.30
CA THR A 116 6.31 9.91 -8.71
C THR A 116 7.10 8.68 -8.29
N CYS A 117 6.48 7.75 -7.55
CA CYS A 117 7.12 6.49 -7.14
C CYS A 117 7.63 5.68 -8.33
N LEU A 118 6.82 5.57 -9.40
CA LEU A 118 7.22 4.87 -10.63
C LEU A 118 8.44 5.55 -11.29
N ARG A 119 8.43 6.87 -11.38
CA ARG A 119 9.55 7.65 -11.94
C ARG A 119 10.82 7.42 -11.14
N ASP A 120 10.74 7.55 -9.83
CA ASP A 120 11.85 7.45 -8.88
C ASP A 120 12.34 6.00 -8.68
N GLY A 121 11.60 5.01 -9.20
CA GLY A 121 11.94 3.58 -9.14
C GLY A 121 11.52 2.88 -7.85
N GLN A 122 10.64 3.50 -7.07
CA GLN A 122 10.02 2.91 -5.90
C GLN A 122 8.84 2.04 -6.32
N MET A 123 9.16 0.86 -6.85
CA MET A 123 8.17 -0.02 -7.49
C MET A 123 7.10 -0.51 -6.51
N ILE A 124 7.47 -0.83 -5.27
CA ILE A 124 6.54 -1.34 -4.25
C ILE A 124 5.43 -0.32 -3.98
N ASP A 125 5.80 0.94 -3.74
CA ASP A 125 4.86 2.03 -3.49
C ASP A 125 4.00 2.36 -4.73
N ALA A 126 4.61 2.34 -5.93
CA ALA A 126 3.87 2.52 -7.17
C ALA A 126 2.80 1.43 -7.37
N ILE A 127 3.15 0.15 -7.18
CA ILE A 127 2.22 -0.98 -7.25
C ILE A 127 1.10 -0.80 -6.25
N ARG A 128 1.44 -0.47 -5.00
CA ARG A 128 0.45 -0.24 -3.93
C ARG A 128 -0.53 0.86 -4.30
N ALA A 129 -0.05 2.01 -4.78
CA ALA A 129 -0.89 3.13 -5.19
C ALA A 129 -1.87 2.73 -6.31
N TYR A 130 -1.40 2.11 -7.38
CA TYR A 130 -2.27 1.73 -8.51
C TYR A 130 -3.19 0.56 -8.20
N LYS A 131 -2.80 -0.33 -7.29
CA LYS A 131 -3.68 -1.38 -6.76
C LYS A 131 -4.86 -0.76 -5.99
N LEU A 132 -4.60 0.22 -5.13
CA LEU A 132 -5.66 0.94 -4.39
C LEU A 132 -6.56 1.74 -5.33
N LEU A 133 -6.04 2.22 -6.46
CA LEU A 133 -6.83 2.88 -7.52
C LEU A 133 -7.59 1.91 -8.43
N ASN A 134 -7.30 0.61 -8.36
CA ASN A 134 -7.73 -0.40 -9.34
C ASN A 134 -7.38 -0.03 -10.80
N ASP A 135 -6.25 0.65 -11.01
CA ASP A 135 -5.81 1.12 -12.32
C ASP A 135 -4.95 0.06 -13.01
N LYS A 136 -5.60 -0.83 -13.77
CA LYS A 136 -4.93 -1.96 -14.46
C LYS A 136 -3.93 -1.51 -15.51
N ASP A 137 -4.18 -0.40 -16.20
CA ASP A 137 -3.30 0.11 -17.25
C ASP A 137 -2.00 0.66 -16.64
N MET A 138 -2.12 1.38 -15.52
CA MET A 138 -0.93 1.85 -14.81
C MET A 138 -0.17 0.71 -14.13
N LEU A 139 -0.86 -0.29 -13.56
CA LEU A 139 -0.21 -1.51 -13.08
C LEU A 139 0.57 -2.20 -14.19
N LEU A 140 -0.01 -2.35 -15.39
CA LEU A 140 0.69 -2.94 -16.54
C LEU A 140 1.98 -2.16 -16.85
N LYS A 141 1.92 -0.83 -16.90
CA LYS A 141 3.10 0.03 -17.11
C LYS A 141 4.15 -0.15 -16.01
N VAL A 142 3.75 -0.25 -14.74
CA VAL A 142 4.69 -0.52 -13.64
C VAL A 142 5.37 -1.86 -13.83
N GLY A 143 4.62 -2.90 -14.19
CA GLY A 143 5.19 -4.23 -14.49
C GLY A 143 6.21 -4.18 -15.63
N GLU A 144 5.90 -3.49 -16.72
CA GLU A 144 6.83 -3.31 -17.84
C GLU A 144 8.08 -2.54 -17.45
N GLU A 145 7.94 -1.50 -16.63
CA GLU A 145 9.08 -0.74 -16.12
C GLU A 145 9.93 -1.58 -15.15
N CYS A 146 9.30 -2.44 -14.34
CA CYS A 146 10.00 -3.40 -13.48
C CYS A 146 10.87 -4.36 -14.32
N ILE A 147 10.35 -4.85 -15.45
CA ILE A 147 11.16 -5.68 -16.39
C ILE A 147 12.38 -4.90 -16.87
N LYS A 148 12.20 -3.66 -17.34
CA LYS A 148 13.31 -2.84 -17.88
C LYS A 148 14.40 -2.58 -16.85
N ARG A 149 14.03 -2.43 -15.58
CA ARG A 149 14.96 -2.19 -14.46
C ARG A 149 15.41 -3.47 -13.76
N GLU A 150 15.13 -4.64 -14.34
CA GLU A 150 15.46 -5.96 -13.78
C GLU A 150 14.90 -6.21 -12.37
N LYS A 151 13.81 -5.53 -12.01
CA LYS A 151 13.06 -5.74 -10.76
C LYS A 151 12.04 -6.86 -10.96
N TYR A 152 12.54 -8.07 -11.24
CA TYR A 152 11.72 -9.19 -11.68
C TYR A 152 10.67 -9.62 -10.64
N ASP A 153 10.98 -9.56 -9.35
CA ASP A 153 10.03 -9.93 -8.30
C ASP A 153 8.78 -9.05 -8.32
N SER A 154 8.96 -7.72 -8.40
CA SER A 154 7.87 -6.75 -8.53
C SER A 154 7.11 -6.90 -9.85
N ALA A 155 7.80 -7.22 -10.96
CA ALA A 155 7.15 -7.50 -12.23
C ALA A 155 6.22 -8.73 -12.15
N ILE A 156 6.68 -9.80 -11.51
CA ILE A 156 5.89 -11.03 -11.32
C ILE A 156 4.65 -10.75 -10.47
N GLU A 157 4.79 -10.03 -9.35
CA GLU A 157 3.66 -9.66 -8.49
C GLU A 157 2.58 -8.92 -9.29
N VAL A 158 2.98 -7.93 -10.09
CA VAL A 158 2.07 -7.15 -10.94
C VAL A 158 1.36 -8.04 -11.95
N PHE A 159 2.09 -8.86 -12.70
CA PHE A 159 1.48 -9.67 -13.76
C PHE A 159 0.65 -10.83 -13.21
N GLN A 160 0.95 -11.34 -12.01
CA GLN A 160 0.07 -12.24 -11.27
C GLN A 160 -1.24 -11.55 -10.89
N LEU A 161 -1.17 -10.33 -10.34
CA LEU A 161 -2.35 -9.54 -9.99
C LEU A 161 -3.24 -9.25 -11.21
N LEU A 162 -2.62 -9.05 -12.39
CA LEU A 162 -3.32 -8.82 -13.65
C LEU A 162 -3.72 -10.12 -14.38
N ALA A 163 -3.37 -11.29 -13.85
CA ALA A 163 -3.50 -12.58 -14.52
C ALA A 163 -2.93 -12.59 -15.96
N ASN A 164 -1.85 -11.84 -16.20
CA ASN A 164 -1.24 -11.67 -17.52
C ASN A 164 -0.18 -12.75 -17.76
N ARG A 165 -0.65 -13.92 -18.20
CA ARG A 165 0.18 -15.10 -18.52
C ARG A 165 1.31 -14.79 -19.51
N MET A 166 1.01 -14.04 -20.56
CA MET A 166 2.01 -13.69 -21.59
C MET A 166 3.17 -12.86 -21.02
N LYS A 167 2.86 -11.90 -20.14
CA LYS A 167 3.90 -11.07 -19.52
C LYS A 167 4.71 -11.83 -18.46
N LEU A 168 4.10 -12.78 -17.74
CA LEU A 168 4.84 -13.68 -16.86
C LEU A 168 5.84 -14.54 -17.65
N ILE A 169 5.44 -15.07 -18.80
CA ILE A 169 6.36 -15.78 -19.70
C ILE A 169 7.50 -14.87 -20.16
N GLU A 170 7.19 -13.62 -20.55
CA GLU A 170 8.21 -12.64 -20.94
C GLU A 170 9.24 -12.41 -19.83
N VAL A 171 8.79 -12.28 -18.57
CA VAL A 171 9.69 -12.13 -17.41
C VAL A 171 10.62 -13.34 -17.30
N GLY A 172 10.06 -14.56 -17.36
CA GLY A 172 10.86 -15.78 -17.25
C GLY A 172 11.87 -15.92 -18.40
N ASP A 173 11.46 -15.62 -19.63
CA ASP A 173 12.33 -15.69 -20.81
C ASP A 173 13.50 -14.71 -20.68
N ARG A 174 13.27 -13.50 -20.17
CA ARG A 174 14.34 -12.55 -19.90
C ARG A 174 15.30 -13.04 -18.82
N CYS A 175 14.77 -13.58 -17.72
CA CYS A 175 15.60 -14.12 -16.64
C CYS A 175 16.53 -15.23 -17.16
N VAL A 176 15.99 -16.19 -17.92
CA VAL A 176 16.79 -17.26 -18.53
C VAL A 176 17.84 -16.72 -19.49
N LYS A 177 17.47 -15.75 -20.36
CA LYS A 177 18.38 -15.16 -21.35
C LYS A 177 19.57 -14.44 -20.72
N THR A 178 19.46 -13.94 -19.49
CA THR A 178 20.61 -13.30 -18.82
C THR A 178 21.67 -14.30 -18.37
N GLU A 179 21.35 -15.59 -18.31
CA GLU A 179 22.20 -16.70 -17.83
C GLU A 179 22.80 -16.53 -16.42
N ARG A 180 22.47 -15.44 -15.73
CA ARG A 180 22.79 -15.15 -14.33
C ARG A 180 22.08 -16.14 -13.44
N VAL A 181 22.82 -16.82 -12.57
CA VAL A 181 22.27 -17.84 -11.66
C VAL A 181 21.24 -17.23 -10.73
N GLU A 182 21.46 -15.97 -10.32
CA GLU A 182 20.56 -15.20 -9.46
C GLU A 182 19.22 -14.86 -10.13
N ALA A 183 19.16 -14.89 -11.46
CA ALA A 183 17.94 -14.59 -12.21
C ALA A 183 17.02 -15.81 -12.37
N LEU A 184 17.58 -17.03 -12.33
CA LEU A 184 16.84 -18.26 -12.60
C LEU A 184 15.68 -18.54 -11.61
N PRO A 185 15.79 -18.25 -10.30
CA PRO A 185 14.66 -18.38 -9.38
C PRO A 185 13.45 -17.52 -9.78
N PHE A 186 13.68 -16.33 -10.37
CA PHE A 186 12.59 -15.51 -10.89
C PHE A 186 11.96 -16.10 -12.14
N ALA A 187 12.75 -16.78 -12.99
CA ALA A 187 12.20 -17.53 -14.12
C ALA A 187 11.29 -18.67 -13.67
N GLU A 188 11.73 -19.46 -12.68
CA GLU A 188 10.92 -20.52 -12.08
C GLU A 188 9.60 -19.97 -11.56
N LYS A 189 9.65 -18.92 -10.72
CA LYS A 189 8.47 -18.26 -10.15
C LYS A 189 7.53 -17.74 -11.24
N ALA A 190 8.06 -17.12 -12.30
CA ALA A 190 7.27 -16.57 -13.38
C ALA A 190 6.59 -17.66 -14.24
N TYR A 191 7.32 -18.72 -14.62
CA TYR A 191 6.75 -19.83 -15.39
C TYR A 191 5.75 -20.66 -14.59
N ALA A 192 6.01 -20.87 -13.29
CA ALA A 192 5.05 -21.52 -12.39
C ALA A 192 3.75 -20.70 -12.29
N ALA A 193 3.86 -19.38 -12.12
CA ALA A 193 2.71 -18.48 -12.10
C ALA A 193 1.94 -18.44 -13.43
N ALA A 194 2.61 -18.72 -14.55
CA ALA A 194 2.01 -18.80 -15.88
C ALA A 194 1.46 -20.20 -16.24
N ASP A 195 1.65 -21.22 -15.38
CA ASP A 195 1.39 -22.63 -15.68
C ASP A 195 2.05 -23.08 -17.01
N GLU A 196 3.35 -22.81 -17.13
CA GLU A 196 4.16 -23.08 -18.33
C GLU A 196 5.12 -24.25 -18.11
N LYS A 197 4.55 -25.46 -18.09
CA LYS A 197 5.27 -26.71 -17.80
C LYS A 197 6.43 -27.00 -18.76
N GLU A 198 6.26 -26.69 -20.04
CA GLU A 198 7.33 -26.88 -21.03
C GLU A 198 8.54 -25.99 -20.73
N LYS A 199 8.30 -24.73 -20.32
CA LYS A 199 9.38 -23.80 -19.96
C LYS A 199 10.03 -24.17 -18.65
N LEU A 200 9.27 -24.67 -17.68
CA LEU A 200 9.83 -25.22 -16.45
C LEU A 200 10.72 -26.44 -16.74
N ASN A 201 10.32 -27.37 -17.62
CA ASN A 201 11.18 -28.49 -18.00
C ASN A 201 12.51 -28.01 -18.62
N LYS A 202 12.46 -27.04 -19.55
CA LYS A 202 13.67 -26.45 -20.15
C LYS A 202 14.54 -25.72 -19.10
N LEU A 203 13.94 -25.12 -18.09
CA LEU A 203 14.66 -24.52 -16.97
C LEU A 203 15.32 -25.58 -16.09
N GLY A 204 14.65 -26.72 -15.86
CA GLY A 204 15.23 -27.90 -15.22
C GLY A 204 16.46 -28.41 -15.97
N ASP A 205 16.38 -28.54 -17.30
CA ASP A 205 17.50 -28.93 -18.15
C ASP A 205 18.68 -27.95 -18.02
N LEU A 206 18.39 -26.66 -17.89
CA LEU A 206 19.40 -25.63 -17.69
C LEU A 206 20.10 -25.76 -16.34
N TYR A 207 19.36 -26.04 -15.26
CA TYR A 207 19.95 -26.30 -13.95
C TYR A 207 20.82 -27.56 -13.96
N LEU A 208 20.43 -28.63 -14.67
CA LEU A 208 21.26 -29.82 -14.85
C LEU A 208 22.57 -29.51 -15.55
N LYS A 209 22.53 -28.72 -16.64
CA LYS A 209 23.75 -28.28 -17.35
C LYS A 209 24.69 -27.45 -16.47
N LYS A 210 24.14 -26.78 -15.46
CA LYS A 210 24.89 -26.01 -14.45
C LYS A 210 25.23 -26.83 -13.20
N GLU A 211 25.00 -28.15 -13.24
CA GLU A 211 25.26 -29.09 -12.14
C GLU A 211 24.50 -28.79 -10.84
N SER A 212 23.45 -27.95 -10.88
CA SER A 212 22.58 -27.70 -9.72
C SER A 212 21.44 -28.72 -9.67
N LEU A 213 21.76 -29.92 -9.19
CA LEU A 213 20.83 -31.05 -9.21
C LEU A 213 19.59 -30.82 -8.32
N SER A 214 19.75 -30.18 -7.17
CA SER A 214 18.64 -29.88 -6.25
C SER A 214 17.66 -28.86 -6.85
N ASP A 215 18.15 -27.83 -7.53
CA ASP A 215 17.29 -26.86 -8.21
C ASP A 215 16.59 -27.50 -9.41
N ALA A 216 17.30 -28.32 -10.19
CA ALA A 216 16.71 -29.05 -11.30
C ALA A 216 15.56 -29.95 -10.83
N TYR A 217 15.77 -30.73 -9.76
CA TYR A 217 14.74 -31.57 -9.17
C TYR A 217 13.52 -30.75 -8.73
N ARG A 218 13.72 -29.64 -8.01
CA ARG A 218 12.64 -28.74 -7.59
C ARG A 218 11.82 -28.24 -8.79
N VAL A 219 12.49 -27.78 -9.84
CA VAL A 219 11.84 -27.23 -11.03
C VAL A 219 11.08 -28.30 -11.81
N TYR A 220 11.62 -29.51 -11.94
CA TYR A 220 10.91 -30.64 -12.55
C TYR A 220 9.68 -31.05 -11.75
N ASN A 221 9.76 -31.02 -10.42
CA ASN A 221 8.61 -31.25 -9.55
C ASN A 221 7.53 -30.19 -9.79
N THR A 222 7.90 -28.91 -9.85
CA THR A 222 6.97 -27.83 -10.20
C THR A 222 6.36 -28.02 -11.60
N ALA A 223 7.10 -28.56 -12.56
CA ALA A 223 6.61 -28.88 -13.89
C ALA A 223 5.69 -30.13 -13.95
N GLY A 224 5.70 -30.97 -12.90
CA GLY A 224 5.06 -32.28 -12.91
C GLY A 224 5.78 -33.33 -13.77
N ASN A 225 7.11 -33.22 -13.92
CA ASN A 225 7.91 -34.14 -14.71
C ASN A 225 8.46 -35.29 -13.84
N GLU A 226 7.59 -36.27 -13.57
CA GLU A 226 7.89 -37.42 -12.72
C GLU A 226 9.10 -38.23 -13.21
N MET A 227 9.26 -38.37 -14.54
CA MET A 227 10.37 -39.12 -15.13
C MET A 227 11.72 -38.52 -14.73
N MET A 228 11.88 -37.20 -14.87
CA MET A 228 13.13 -36.54 -14.51
C MET A 228 13.35 -36.52 -13.00
N MET A 229 12.30 -36.39 -12.20
CA MET A 229 12.42 -36.49 -10.74
C MET A 229 12.94 -37.86 -10.31
N VAL A 230 12.36 -38.95 -10.81
CA VAL A 230 12.78 -40.33 -10.51
C VAL A 230 14.22 -40.55 -10.96
N PHE A 231 14.57 -40.12 -12.17
CA PHE A 231 15.93 -40.20 -12.68
C PHE A 231 16.95 -39.53 -11.74
N LEU A 232 16.67 -38.29 -11.29
CA LEU A 232 17.58 -37.57 -10.40
C LEU A 232 17.69 -38.22 -9.02
N LYS A 233 16.57 -38.71 -8.49
CA LYS A 233 16.53 -39.39 -7.21
C LYS A 233 17.31 -40.70 -7.21
N GLU A 234 17.10 -41.54 -8.21
CA GLU A 234 17.72 -42.88 -8.27
C GLU A 234 19.22 -42.82 -8.59
N ASN A 235 19.65 -41.89 -9.44
CA ASN A 235 21.03 -41.84 -9.91
C ASN A 235 21.93 -40.92 -9.07
N PHE A 236 21.36 -39.90 -8.43
CA PHE A 236 22.13 -38.87 -7.71
C PHE A 236 21.69 -38.67 -6.25
N GLY A 237 20.68 -39.39 -5.77
CA GLY A 237 20.22 -39.33 -4.38
C GLY A 237 19.56 -38.00 -3.98
N VAL A 238 19.10 -37.22 -4.96
CA VAL A 238 18.43 -35.92 -4.73
C VAL A 238 16.99 -36.15 -4.29
N ASN A 239 16.52 -35.39 -3.29
CA ASN A 239 15.15 -35.45 -2.75
C ASN A 239 14.55 -34.06 -2.56
#